data_AF-A0A2E7KQ16-F1
#
_entry.id   AF-A0A2E7KQ16-F1
#
_cell.length_a   1.000
_cell.length_b   1.000
_cell.length_c   1.000
_cell.angle_alpha   90.00
_cell.angle_beta   90.00
_cell.angle_gamma   90.00
#
_symmetry.space_group_name_H-M   'P 1'
#
loop_
_entity.id
_entity.type
_entity.pdbx_description
1 polymer ?
#
loop_
_entity_poly.entity_id
_entity_poly.type
_entity_poly.pdbx_seq_one_letter_code
_entity_poly.pdbx_strand_id
1 'polypeptide(L)'
;MEHTLAMQIFGVVMILVGIMKNWDPVGLNKSIFGEGEGIEGGPAASMRMLIGGGFAGIGGLNLYCSFMIDNSAVEGDFILIGNVIALVVILSTIIGAKFRGFLEHIPVPPLVIFPSLIGICLYAATY
;
A
#
# COMPACT_ATOMS: atom_id res chain seq x y z
N MET A 1 18.98 17.99 -6.95
CA MET A 1 18.31 17.35 -5.81
C MET A 1 18.94 15.98 -5.66
N GLU A 2 19.37 15.60 -4.46
CA GLU A 2 19.83 14.22 -4.24
C GLU A 2 18.68 13.23 -4.44
N HIS A 3 19.00 12.05 -4.98
CA HIS A 3 18.02 11.01 -5.26
C HIS A 3 17.30 10.55 -3.99
N THR A 4 18.03 10.43 -2.87
CA THR A 4 17.50 10.06 -1.55
C THR A 4 16.43 11.04 -1.06
N LEU A 5 16.68 12.35 -1.16
CA LEU A 5 15.72 13.38 -0.78
C LEU A 5 14.45 13.32 -1.64
N ALA A 6 14.59 13.11 -2.95
CA ALA A 6 13.45 12.96 -3.85
C ALA A 6 12.59 11.74 -3.47
N MET A 7 13.23 10.60 -3.17
CA MET A 7 12.57 9.38 -2.74
C MET A 7 11.85 9.56 -1.39
N GLN A 8 12.44 10.28 -0.44
CA GLN A 8 11.82 10.58 0.85
C GLN A 8 10.57 11.44 0.70
N ILE A 9 10.66 12.55 -0.06
CA ILE A 9 9.52 13.44 -0.31
C ILE A 9 8.39 12.65 -0.98
N PHE A 10 8.72 11.90 -2.03
CA PHE A 10 7.75 11.04 -2.72
C PHE A 10 7.13 10.02 -1.76
N GLY A 11 7.96 9.35 -0.97
CA GLY A 11 7.56 8.34 0.01
C GLY A 11 6.54 8.89 1.02
N VAL A 12 6.87 10.01 1.67
CA VAL A 12 6.02 10.65 2.67
C VAL A 12 4.69 11.11 2.06
N VAL A 13 4.72 11.79 0.92
CA VAL A 13 3.50 12.27 0.24
C VAL A 13 2.58 11.11 -0.10
N MET A 14 3.12 10.02 -0.64
CA MET A 14 2.35 8.84 -1.04
C MET A 14 1.75 8.11 0.16
N ILE A 15 2.47 8.02 1.28
CA ILE A 15 1.95 7.50 2.56
C ILE A 15 0.78 8.36 3.05
N LEU A 16 0.93 9.68 3.07
CA LEU A 16 -0.14 10.61 3.49
C LEU A 16 -1.39 10.45 2.62
N VAL A 17 -1.24 10.37 1.30
CA VAL A 17 -2.35 10.11 0.37
C VAL A 17 -3.02 8.78 0.68
N GLY A 18 -2.22 7.72 0.93
CA GLY A 18 -2.75 6.41 1.29
C GLY A 18 -3.53 6.40 2.59
N ILE A 19 -3.05 7.10 3.62
CA ILE A 19 -3.73 7.31 4.90
C ILE A 19 -5.05 8.04 4.68
N MET A 20 -5.05 9.17 3.98
CA MET A 20 -6.27 9.95 3.70
C MET A 20 -7.33 9.11 3.00
N LYS A 21 -6.91 8.26 2.05
CA LYS A 21 -7.83 7.36 1.32
C LYS A 21 -8.37 6.21 2.16
N ASN A 22 -7.62 5.75 3.17
CA ASN A 22 -8.04 4.66 4.03
C ASN A 22 -8.79 5.13 5.28
N TRP A 23 -8.59 6.38 5.75
CA TRP A 23 -9.18 6.87 6.99
C TRP A 23 -10.70 6.89 6.93
N ASP A 24 -11.25 7.58 5.94
CA ASP A 24 -12.69 7.65 5.66
C ASP A 24 -12.97 7.48 4.15
N PRO A 25 -12.98 6.23 3.65
CA PRO A 25 -13.16 5.97 2.22
C PRO A 25 -14.55 6.39 1.71
N VAL A 26 -15.58 6.32 2.56
CA VAL A 26 -16.96 6.68 2.20
C VAL A 26 -17.12 8.20 2.15
N GLY A 27 -16.68 8.92 3.18
CA GLY A 27 -16.71 10.39 3.17
C GLY A 27 -15.89 10.97 2.02
N LEU A 28 -14.73 10.35 1.70
CA LEU A 28 -13.94 10.76 0.55
C LEU A 28 -14.65 10.47 -0.78
N ASN A 29 -15.38 9.36 -0.91
CA ASN A 29 -16.22 9.11 -2.09
C ASN A 29 -17.30 10.19 -2.25
N LYS A 30 -18.02 10.52 -1.16
CA LYS A 30 -19.03 11.58 -1.16
C LYS A 30 -18.46 12.95 -1.54
N SER A 31 -17.27 13.29 -1.04
CA SER A 31 -16.64 14.58 -1.33
C SER A 31 -16.30 14.78 -2.82
N ILE A 32 -16.09 13.69 -3.56
CA ILE A 32 -15.69 13.72 -4.97
C ILE A 32 -16.90 13.59 -5.89
N PHE A 33 -17.83 12.69 -5.57
CA PHE A 33 -18.93 12.31 -6.45
C PHE A 33 -20.29 12.86 -6.02
N GLY A 34 -20.38 13.52 -4.85
CA GLY A 34 -21.63 13.96 -4.26
C GLY A 34 -22.38 12.82 -3.56
N GLU A 35 -23.67 13.04 -3.28
CA GLU A 35 -24.56 12.01 -2.74
C GLU A 35 -25.25 11.25 -3.88
N GLY A 36 -25.35 9.92 -3.77
CA GLY A 36 -25.90 9.08 -4.83
C GLY A 36 -25.81 7.59 -4.52
N GLU A 37 -26.67 6.80 -5.18
CA GLU A 37 -26.76 5.35 -5.01
C GLU A 37 -25.44 4.68 -5.42
N GLY A 38 -24.90 3.79 -4.56
CA GLY A 38 -23.62 3.10 -4.80
C GLY A 38 -22.35 3.84 -4.35
N ILE A 39 -22.42 5.15 -4.04
CA ILE A 39 -21.26 5.93 -3.54
C ILE A 39 -20.91 5.54 -2.10
N GLU A 40 -21.93 5.22 -1.30
CA GLU A 40 -21.80 4.70 0.07
C GLU A 40 -21.59 3.18 0.11
N GLY A 41 -21.60 2.52 -1.06
CA GLY A 41 -21.49 1.07 -1.15
C GLY A 41 -20.14 0.57 -0.63
N GLY A 42 -20.19 -0.50 0.18
CA GLY A 42 -18.99 -1.22 0.63
C GLY A 42 -18.01 -1.58 -0.49
N PRO A 43 -18.46 -2.03 -1.69
CA PRO A 43 -17.56 -2.29 -2.81
C PRO A 43 -16.77 -1.06 -3.28
N ALA A 44 -17.38 0.12 -3.34
CA ALA A 44 -16.70 1.34 -3.74
C ALA A 44 -15.70 1.82 -2.66
N ALA A 45 -16.07 1.71 -1.38
CA ALA A 45 -15.21 2.05 -0.27
C ALA A 45 -13.99 1.11 -0.16
N SER A 46 -14.18 -0.19 -0.37
CA SER A 46 -13.10 -1.18 -0.34
C SER A 46 -12.09 -0.98 -1.48
N MET A 47 -12.56 -0.65 -2.69
CA MET A 47 -11.67 -0.29 -3.80
C MET A 47 -10.85 0.98 -3.50
N ARG A 48 -11.45 1.97 -2.83
CA ARG A 48 -10.74 3.17 -2.40
C ARG A 48 -9.64 2.85 -1.39
N MET A 49 -9.92 1.96 -0.44
CA MET A 49 -8.93 1.49 0.53
C MET A 49 -7.79 0.72 -0.13
N LEU A 50 -8.10 -0.14 -1.11
CA LEU A 50 -7.09 -0.87 -1.89
C LEU A 50 -6.17 0.10 -2.65
N ILE A 51 -6.75 1.07 -3.36
CA ILE A 51 -5.99 2.12 -4.07
C ILE A 51 -5.13 2.92 -3.09
N GLY A 52 -5.68 3.29 -1.93
CA GLY A 52 -4.94 3.96 -0.87
C GLY A 52 -3.79 3.10 -0.32
N GLY A 53 -3.99 1.79 -0.19
CA GLY A 53 -2.96 0.83 0.17
C GLY A 53 -1.85 0.76 -0.88
N GLY A 54 -2.20 0.84 -2.17
CA GLY A 54 -1.23 0.94 -3.26
C GLY A 54 -0.35 2.18 -3.15
N PHE A 55 -0.96 3.36 -2.93
CA PHE A 55 -0.22 4.60 -2.69
C PHE A 55 0.70 4.50 -1.47
N ALA A 56 0.16 4.06 -0.32
CA ALA A 56 0.96 3.90 0.90
C ALA A 56 2.07 2.85 0.74
N GLY A 57 1.83 1.77 0.00
CA GLY A 57 2.80 0.72 -0.24
C GLY A 57 3.98 1.21 -1.09
N ILE A 58 3.71 1.90 -2.20
CA ILE A 58 4.75 2.54 -3.02
C ILE A 58 5.51 3.59 -2.20
N GLY A 59 4.80 4.33 -1.35
CA GLY A 59 5.40 5.32 -0.46
C GLY A 59 6.35 4.69 0.55
N GLY A 60 5.93 3.61 1.21
CA GLY A 60 6.75 2.85 2.15
C GLY A 60 7.98 2.23 1.51
N LEU A 61 7.85 1.69 0.30
CA LEU A 61 8.98 1.20 -0.50
C LEU A 61 10.01 2.31 -0.75
N ASN A 62 9.58 3.46 -1.29
CA ASN A 62 10.50 4.56 -1.61
C ASN A 62 11.18 5.10 -0.36
N LEU A 63 10.43 5.25 0.73
CA LEU A 63 10.96 5.74 1.99
C LEU A 63 12.01 4.76 2.55
N TYR A 64 11.71 3.46 2.56
CA TYR A 64 12.67 2.44 3.00
C TYR A 64 13.94 2.43 2.14
N CYS A 65 13.79 2.36 0.81
CA CYS A 65 14.93 2.34 -0.10
C CYS A 65 15.79 3.60 0.05
N SER A 66 15.20 4.76 0.32
CA SER A 66 15.94 6.02 0.50
C SER A 66 16.92 6.00 1.68
N PHE A 67 16.64 5.21 2.72
CA PHE A 67 17.51 5.09 3.90
C PHE A 67 18.57 4.01 3.74
N MET A 68 18.40 3.11 2.77
CA MET A 68 19.23 1.91 2.63
C MET A 68 20.15 1.96 1.41
N ILE A 69 19.88 2.82 0.43
CA ILE A 69 20.60 2.88 -0.85
C ILE A 69 22.11 3.16 -0.68
N ASP A 70 22.50 3.91 0.36
CA ASP A 70 23.90 4.25 0.63
C ASP A 70 24.59 3.28 1.62
N ASN A 71 23.85 2.34 2.21
CA ASN A 71 24.34 1.47 3.29
C ASN A 71 25.11 0.23 2.82
N SER A 72 25.64 0.20 1.59
CA SER A 72 26.43 -0.92 1.06
C SER A 72 25.72 -2.29 1.14
N ALA A 73 24.38 -2.29 1.16
CA ALA A 73 23.60 -3.52 1.06
C ALA A 73 23.88 -4.17 -0.31
N VAL A 74 23.99 -5.50 -0.32
CA VAL A 74 24.14 -6.31 -1.54
C VAL A 74 23.16 -5.81 -2.60
N GLU A 75 23.64 -5.63 -3.83
CA GLU A 75 22.92 -4.95 -4.92
C GLU A 75 21.49 -5.51 -5.11
N GLY A 76 20.48 -4.87 -4.48
CA GLY A 76 19.06 -5.17 -4.68
C GLY A 76 18.28 -5.65 -3.46
N ASP A 77 18.91 -6.08 -2.36
CA ASP A 77 18.20 -6.64 -1.18
C ASP A 77 17.23 -5.64 -0.55
N PHE A 78 17.65 -4.39 -0.46
CA PHE A 78 16.81 -3.33 0.08
C PHE A 78 15.56 -3.08 -0.80
N ILE A 79 15.64 -3.33 -2.11
CA ILE A 79 14.47 -3.22 -3.00
C ILE A 79 13.50 -4.36 -2.72
N LEU A 80 14.00 -5.57 -2.48
CA LEU A 80 13.16 -6.72 -2.11
C LEU A 80 12.45 -6.48 -0.76
N ILE A 81 13.15 -5.98 0.26
CA ILE A 81 12.53 -5.60 1.53
C ILE A 81 11.55 -4.43 1.34
N GLY A 82 11.86 -3.46 0.50
CA GLY A 82 10.94 -2.39 0.12
C GLY A 82 9.64 -2.92 -0.51
N ASN A 83 9.73 -3.94 -1.36
CA ASN A 83 8.56 -4.62 -1.92
C ASN A 83 7.77 -5.40 -0.86
N VAL A 84 8.42 -6.03 0.12
CA VAL A 84 7.75 -6.65 1.26
C VAL A 84 6.91 -5.62 2.02
N ILE A 85 7.49 -4.46 2.33
CA ILE A 85 6.78 -3.36 2.98
C ILE A 85 5.56 -2.95 2.15
N ALA A 86 5.73 -2.74 0.84
CA ALA A 86 4.64 -2.36 -0.04
C ALA A 86 3.49 -3.38 -0.04
N LEU A 87 3.81 -4.66 -0.21
CA LEU A 87 2.84 -5.74 -0.28
C LEU A 87 2.12 -5.95 1.06
N VAL A 88 2.83 -5.85 2.19
CA VAL A 88 2.23 -5.94 3.53
C VAL A 88 1.26 -4.79 3.76
N VAL A 89 1.63 -3.57 3.38
CA VAL A 89 0.74 -2.39 3.49
C VAL A 89 -0.52 -2.60 2.64
N ILE A 90 -0.39 -3.01 1.39
CA ILE A 90 -1.55 -3.29 0.51
C ILE A 90 -2.44 -4.40 1.09
N LEU A 91 -1.84 -5.50 1.54
CA LEU A 91 -2.60 -6.61 2.14
C LEU A 91 -3.34 -6.16 3.40
N SER A 92 -2.70 -5.31 4.23
CA SER A 92 -3.32 -4.77 5.44
C SER A 92 -4.55 -3.91 5.13
N THR A 93 -4.59 -3.19 4.00
CA THR A 93 -5.78 -2.40 3.64
C THR A 93 -6.93 -3.27 3.14
N ILE A 94 -6.65 -4.39 2.46
CA ILE A 94 -7.67 -5.39 2.09
C ILE A 94 -8.28 -6.02 3.34
N ILE A 95 -7.42 -6.45 4.27
CA ILE A 95 -7.84 -7.02 5.55
C ILE A 95 -8.64 -5.97 6.35
N GLY A 96 -8.16 -4.72 6.39
CA GLY A 96 -8.85 -3.60 7.02
C GLY A 96 -10.22 -3.31 6.41
N ALA A 97 -10.36 -3.38 5.08
CA ALA A 97 -11.64 -3.21 4.40
C ALA A 97 -12.65 -4.30 4.80
N LYS A 98 -12.18 -5.54 4.97
CA LYS A 98 -13.01 -6.64 5.50
C LYS A 98 -13.44 -6.39 6.95
N PHE A 99 -12.51 -6.01 7.82
CA PHE A 99 -12.82 -5.71 9.23
C PHE A 99 -13.78 -4.54 9.41
N ARG A 100 -13.73 -3.54 8.52
CA ARG A 100 -14.63 -2.37 8.53
C ARG A 100 -15.98 -2.62 7.85
N GLY A 101 -16.24 -3.85 7.38
CA GLY A 101 -17.52 -4.23 6.79
C GLY A 101 -17.72 -3.82 5.33
N PHE A 102 -16.67 -3.35 4.64
CA PHE A 102 -16.75 -2.95 3.24
C PHE A 102 -16.64 -4.13 2.25
N LEU A 103 -16.24 -5.31 2.73
CA LEU A 103 -16.12 -6.54 1.94
C LEU A 103 -16.93 -7.69 2.57
N GLU A 104 -17.79 -8.34 1.80
CA GLU A 104 -18.45 -9.58 2.20
C GLU A 104 -17.49 -10.78 2.20
N HIS A 105 -16.57 -10.82 1.24
CA HIS A 105 -15.53 -11.85 1.14
C HIS A 105 -14.20 -11.20 0.79
N ILE A 106 -13.11 -11.71 1.37
CA ILE A 106 -11.76 -11.29 0.96
C ILE A 106 -11.50 -11.90 -0.42
N PRO A 107 -11.06 -11.11 -1.42
CA PRO A 107 -10.68 -11.64 -2.72
C PRO A 107 -9.56 -12.68 -2.57
N VAL A 108 -9.80 -13.91 -3.03
CA VAL A 108 -8.83 -15.02 -2.94
C VAL A 108 -7.52 -14.72 -3.69
N PRO A 109 -7.52 -14.16 -4.91
CA PRO A 109 -6.27 -13.97 -5.64
C PRO A 109 -5.25 -13.08 -4.90
N PRO A 110 -5.60 -11.87 -4.39
CA PRO A 110 -4.69 -11.09 -3.55
C PRO A 110 -4.17 -11.83 -2.31
N LEU A 111 -5.02 -12.64 -1.67
CA LEU A 111 -4.66 -13.39 -0.46
C LEU A 111 -3.63 -14.50 -0.73
N VAL A 112 -3.54 -14.99 -1.96
CA VAL A 112 -2.53 -15.98 -2.35
C VAL A 112 -1.30 -15.29 -2.94
N ILE A 113 -1.51 -14.33 -3.85
CA ILE A 113 -0.44 -13.69 -4.62
C ILE A 113 0.46 -12.85 -3.71
N PHE A 114 -0.09 -11.97 -2.86
CA PHE A 114 0.75 -11.07 -2.06
C PHE A 114 1.60 -11.82 -1.04
N PRO A 115 1.08 -12.79 -0.25
CA PRO A 115 1.92 -13.58 0.64
C PRO A 115 2.97 -14.41 -0.10
N SER A 116 2.64 -14.96 -1.28
CA SER A 116 3.62 -15.70 -2.09
C SER A 116 4.78 -14.80 -2.54
N LEU A 117 4.46 -13.60 -3.05
CA LEU A 117 5.47 -12.62 -3.47
C LEU A 117 6.30 -12.10 -2.27
N ILE A 118 5.66 -11.89 -1.11
CA ILE A 118 6.36 -11.56 0.14
C ILE A 118 7.35 -12.68 0.49
N GLY A 119 6.92 -13.94 0.43
CA GLY A 119 7.78 -15.10 0.67
C GLY A 119 8.98 -15.16 -0.27
N ILE A 120 8.77 -14.91 -1.57
CA ILE A 120 9.84 -14.86 -2.58
C ILE A 120 10.83 -13.73 -2.26
N CYS A 121 10.34 -12.53 -1.95
CA CYS A 121 11.20 -11.38 -1.64
C CYS A 121 12.03 -11.61 -0.38
N LEU A 122 11.42 -12.18 0.68
CA LEU A 122 12.12 -12.50 1.92
C LEU A 122 13.16 -13.60 1.74
N TYR A 123 12.82 -14.66 1.00
CA TYR A 123 13.77 -15.73 0.68
C TYR A 123 14.95 -15.16 -0.10
N ALA A 124 14.70 -14.43 -1.18
CA ALA A 124 15.76 -13.88 -2.03
C ALA A 124 16.64 -12.84 -1.29
N ALA A 125 16.09 -12.02 -0.38
CA ALA A 125 16.85 -11.04 0.39
C ALA A 125 17.70 -11.65 1.54
N THR A 126 17.68 -12.97 1.70
CA THR A 126 18.46 -13.69 2.75
C THR A 126 19.62 -14.51 2.16
N TYR A 127 19.70 -14.64 0.82
CA TYR A 127 20.72 -15.42 0.10
C TYR A 127 21.68 -14.51 -0.66
#